data_AF-A0A7J4HXQ4-F1
#
_entry.id   AF-A0A7J4HXQ4-F1
#
_cell.length_a   1.000
_cell.length_b   1.000
_cell.length_c   1.000
_cell.angle_alpha   90.00
_cell.angle_beta   90.00
_cell.angle_gamma   90.00
#
_symmetry.space_group_name_H-M   'P 1'
#
loop_
_entity.id
_entity.type
_entity.pdbx_description
1 polymer ?
#
loop_
_entity_poly.entity_id
_entity_poly.type
_entity_poly.pdbx_seq_one_letter_code
_entity_poly.pdbx_strand_id
1 'polypeptide(L)' 'RPKPKRIIINHGEISKSLDLASAIYKLNKVETNVPRLLETLRLQ' A
#
# COMPACT_ATOMS: atom_id res chain seq x y z
N ARG A 1 -11.55 16.98 1.32
CA ARG A 1 -11.49 15.60 0.77
C ARG A 1 -11.01 14.66 1.87
N PRO A 2 -11.69 13.54 2.15
CA PRO A 2 -11.29 12.61 3.21
C PRO A 2 -9.94 11.98 2.88
N LYS A 3 -9.03 11.90 3.87
CA LYS A 3 -7.77 11.16 3.71
C LYS A 3 -8.08 9.66 3.82
N PRO A 4 -7.62 8.82 2.88
CA PRO A 4 -7.78 7.37 3.00
C PRO A 4 -7.03 6.87 4.23
N LYS A 5 -7.63 5.92 4.96
CA LYS A 5 -6.98 5.28 6.11
C LYS A 5 -5.91 4.27 5.68
N ARG A 6 -6.14 3.60 4.55
CA ARG A 6 -5.26 2.57 3.99
C ARG A 6 -5.24 2.65 2.47
N ILE A 7 -4.07 2.45 1.88
CA ILE A 7 -3.85 2.42 0.43
C ILE A 7 -3.29 1.04 0.08
N ILE A 8 -3.89 0.38 -0.90
CA ILE A 8 -3.43 -0.91 -1.40
C ILE A 8 -2.80 -0.68 -2.75
N ILE A 9 -1.53 -1.05 -2.91
CA ILE A 9 -0.83 -0.96 -4.19
C ILE A 9 -0.87 -2.35 -4.81
N ASN A 10 -1.54 -2.44 -5.95
CA ASN A 10 -1.58 -3.64 -6.75
C ASN A 10 -1.06 -3.29 -8.15
N HIS A 11 -0.42 -4.26 -8.81
CA HIS A 11 0.24 -4.12 -10.11
C HIS A 11 1.59 -3.39 -10.08
N GLY A 12 2.64 -4.11 -10.50
CA GLY A 12 4.03 -3.64 -10.53
C GLY A 12 4.98 -4.77 -10.16
N GLU A 13 6.27 -4.61 -10.45
CA GLU A 13 7.29 -5.49 -9.87
C GLU A 13 7.32 -5.31 -8.35
N ILE A 14 7.42 -6.40 -7.59
CA ILE A 14 7.35 -6.40 -6.13
C ILE A 14 8.30 -5.37 -5.51
N SER A 15 9.54 -5.29 -6.02
CA SER A 15 10.56 -4.34 -5.56
C SER A 15 10.10 -2.88 -5.70
N LYS A 16 9.47 -2.53 -6.82
CA LYS A 16 8.97 -1.18 -7.10
C LYS A 16 7.73 -0.84 -6.29
N SER A 17 6.82 -1.80 -6.13
CA SER A 17 5.63 -1.61 -5.30
C SER A 17 5.98 -1.40 -3.83
N LEU A 18 7.01 -2.08 -3.32
CA LEU A 18 7.53 -1.89 -1.95
C LEU A 18 8.22 -0.53 -1.77
N ASP A 19 9.00 -0.10 -2.75
CA ASP A 19 9.63 1.22 -2.74
C ASP A 19 8.56 2.34 -2.75
N LEU A 20 7.55 2.21 -3.61
CA LEU A 20 6.43 3.14 -3.67
C LEU A 20 5.61 3.16 -2.37
N ALA A 21 5.35 2.00 -1.77
CA ALA A 21 4.67 1.90 -0.47
C ALA A 21 5.47 2.66 0.61
N SER A 22 6.79 2.48 0.62
CA SER A 22 7.68 3.14 1.58
C SER A 22 7.71 4.66 1.39
N ALA A 23 7.71 5.14 0.13
CA ALA A 23 7.64 6.55 -0.19
C ALA A 23 6.31 7.18 0.25
N ILE A 24 5.18 6.52 -0.03
CA ILE A 24 3.84 6.99 0.34
C ILE A 24 3.67 7.02 1.85
N TYR A 25 4.16 6.01 2.57
CA TYR A 25 4.15 5.97 4.03
C TYR A 25 4.95 7.14 4.62
N LYS A 26 6.14 7.44 4.10
CA LYS A 26 6.97 8.58 4.56
C LYS A 26 6.31 9.94 4.31
N LEU A 27 5.71 10.14 3.14
CA LEU A 27 5.14 11.42 2.74
C LEU A 27 3.78 11.70 3.40
N ASN A 28 2.90 10.70 3.43
CA ASN A 28 1.52 10.88 3.82
C ASN A 28 1.19 10.31 5.20
N LYS A 29 2.10 9.51 5.79
CA LYS A 29 1.86 8.73 7.03
C LYS A 29 0.57 7.91 6.96
N VAL A 30 0.25 7.39 5.77
CA VAL A 30 -0.91 6.53 5.52
C VAL A 30 -0.45 5.10 5.38
N GLU A 31 -1.17 4.17 6.02
CA GLU A 31 -0.89 2.73 5.93
C GLU A 31 -0.95 2.30 4.46
N THR A 32 0.17 1.79 3.94
CA THR A 32 0.30 1.37 2.54
C THR A 32 0.64 -0.12 2.52
N ASN A 33 -0.21 -0.93 1.90
CA ASN A 33 -0.04 -2.38 1.87
C ASN A 33 0.13 -2.89 0.45
N VAL A 34 1.08 -3.80 0.25
CA VAL A 34 1.34 -4.47 -1.02
C VAL A 34 1.02 -5.96 -0.81
N PRO A 35 -0.21 -6.41 -1.12
CA PRO A 35 -0.58 -7.80 -0.96
C PRO A 35 0.20 -8.68 -1.94
N ARG A 36 0.66 -9.83 -1.47
CA ARG A 36 1.24 -10.86 -2.35
C ARG A 36 0.14 -11.73 -2.94
N LEU A 37 0.48 -12.53 -3.96
CA LEU A 37 -0.45 -13.47 -4.56
C LEU A 37 -1.02 -14.42 -3.48
N LEU A 38 -2.34 -14.56 -3.44
CA LEU A 38 -3.11 -15.32 -2.42
C LEU A 38 -3.14 -14.71 -1.01
N GLU A 39 -2.64 -13.50 -0.81
CA GLU A 39 -2.75 -12.80 0.47
C GLU A 39 -4.15 -12.19 0.63
N THR A 40 -4.78 -12.36 1.79
CA THR A 40 -6.11 -11.80 2.08
C THR A 40 -5.99 -10.65 3.07
N LEU A 41 -6.33 -9.44 2.66
CA LEU A 41 -6.35 -8.26 3.53
C LEU A 41 -7.76 -8.00 4.06
N ARG A 42 -7.91 -7.96 5.39
CA ARG A 42 -9.17 -7.59 6.02
C ARG A 42 -9.31 -6.06 6.02
N LEU A 43 -10.35 -5.58 5.36
CA LEU A 43 -10.78 -4.19 5.40
C LEU A 43 -11.89 -4.08 6.46
N GLN A 44 -11.61 -3.40 7.56
CA GLN A 44 -12.58 -3.04 8.60
C GLN A 44 -12.76 -1.54 8.66
#